data_AF-A0A835X7H9-F1
#
_entry.id   AF-A0A835X7H9-F1
#
_cell.length_a   1.000
_cell.length_b   1.000
_cell.length_c   1.000
_cell.angle_alpha   90.00
_cell.angle_beta   90.00
_cell.angle_gamma   90.00
#
_symmetry.space_group_name_H-M   'P 1'
#
loop_
_entity.id
_entity.type
_entity.pdbx_description
1 polymer ?
#
loop_
_entity_poly.entity_id
_entity_poly.type
_entity_poly.pdbx_seq_one_letter_code
_entity_poly.pdbx_strand_id
1 'polypeptide(L)'
;MPADGPVDVHRQTIHAIIPWLDMKAAGRINKLRRLTVIGFSVVFVVGFGGYGILYLSGQFNIVTATIVVIITMGVYFPIVAYLVRKWSKEWNKKFQK
;
A
#
# COMPACT_ATOMS: atom_id res chain seq x y z
N MET A 1 -2.76 16.89 -23.10
CA MET A 1 -1.86 16.76 -21.93
C MET A 1 -2.72 16.67 -20.68
N PRO A 2 -2.44 15.81 -19.69
CA PRO A 2 -3.23 15.79 -18.46
C PRO A 2 -3.14 17.17 -17.78
N ALA A 3 -4.28 17.75 -17.42
CA ALA A 3 -4.42 19.13 -16.94
C ALA A 3 -3.80 19.41 -15.55
N ASP A 4 -3.15 18.41 -14.95
CA ASP A 4 -2.89 18.34 -13.52
C ASP A 4 -1.42 18.56 -13.10
N GLY A 5 -0.50 18.75 -14.04
CA GLY A 5 0.90 19.07 -13.75
C GLY A 5 1.74 17.95 -13.09
N PRO A 6 3.04 18.21 -12.82
CA PRO A 6 3.92 17.27 -12.14
C PRO A 6 3.53 17.11 -10.66
N VAL A 7 3.76 15.93 -10.08
CA VAL A 7 3.36 15.63 -8.71
C VAL A 7 4.56 15.39 -7.80
N ASP A 8 4.53 15.96 -6.60
CA ASP A 8 5.56 15.74 -5.59
C ASP A 8 5.51 14.30 -5.04
N VAL A 9 6.62 13.58 -5.23
CA VAL A 9 6.81 12.17 -4.84
C VAL A 9 6.77 11.99 -3.32
N HIS A 10 7.30 12.95 -2.57
CA HIS A 10 7.36 12.85 -1.10
C HIS A 10 5.96 12.99 -0.51
N ARG A 11 5.22 14.00 -0.98
CA ARG A 11 3.85 14.28 -0.56
C ARG A 11 2.89 13.12 -0.92
N GLN A 12 3.04 12.51 -2.10
CA GLN A 12 2.26 11.34 -2.48
C GLN A 12 2.59 10.08 -1.68
N THR A 13 3.84 9.88 -1.28
CA THR A 13 4.22 8.73 -0.44
C THR A 13 3.49 8.78 0.90
N ILE A 14 3.45 9.95 1.54
CA ILE A 14 2.73 10.17 2.79
C ILE A 14 1.22 9.98 2.59
N HIS A 15 0.65 10.52 1.52
CA HIS A 15 -0.78 10.40 1.22
C HIS A 15 -1.21 8.97 0.82
N ALA A 16 -0.31 8.14 0.28
CA ALA A 16 -0.64 6.76 -0.02
C ALA A 16 -0.60 5.85 1.23
N ILE A 17 0.19 6.23 2.23
CA ILE A 17 0.21 5.57 3.55
C ILE A 17 -1.02 5.99 4.37
N ILE A 18 -1.50 7.22 4.19
CA ILE A 18 -2.68 7.76 4.89
C ILE A 18 -3.75 8.17 3.85
N PRO A 19 -4.63 7.23 3.42
CA PRO A 19 -5.59 7.47 2.34
C PRO A 19 -6.59 8.61 2.60
N TRP A 20 -6.83 8.93 3.87
CA TRP A 20 -7.81 9.94 4.30
C TRP A 20 -7.37 11.38 3.98
N LEU A 21 -6.07 11.61 3.72
CA LEU A 21 -5.54 12.98 3.65
C LEU A 21 -5.84 13.70 2.32
N ASP A 22 -5.92 13.00 1.18
CA ASP A 22 -6.42 13.58 -0.08
C ASP A 22 -6.66 12.51 -1.18
N MET A 23 -7.90 12.03 -1.30
CA MET A 23 -8.30 11.08 -2.36
C MET A 23 -8.17 11.67 -3.78
N LYS A 24 -8.16 13.01 -3.96
CA LYS A 24 -8.02 13.62 -5.30
C LYS A 24 -6.60 13.53 -5.85
N ALA A 25 -5.58 13.54 -4.99
CA ALA A 25 -4.19 13.36 -5.42
C ALA A 25 -3.89 11.88 -5.78
N ALA A 26 -4.51 10.93 -5.08
CA ALA A 26 -4.38 9.51 -5.35
C ALA A 26 -5.21 9.04 -6.55
N GLY A 27 -6.39 9.65 -6.77
CA GLY A 27 -7.28 9.40 -7.92
C GLY A 27 -6.63 9.64 -9.27
N ARG A 28 -5.74 10.64 -9.36
CA ARG A 28 -5.05 11.03 -10.61
C ARG A 28 -4.12 9.95 -11.17
N ILE A 29 -3.62 9.04 -10.34
CA ILE A 29 -2.66 8.02 -10.80
C ILE A 29 -3.36 6.83 -11.48
N ASN A 30 -4.67 6.62 -11.35
CA ASN A 30 -5.42 5.45 -11.86
C ASN A 30 -4.87 4.06 -11.43
N LYS A 31 -3.75 4.03 -10.69
CA LYS A 31 -3.13 2.84 -10.10
C LYS A 31 -3.57 2.62 -8.66
N LEU A 32 -4.50 3.43 -8.14
CA LEU A 32 -5.18 3.17 -6.87
C LEU A 32 -5.77 1.76 -6.85
N ARG A 33 -6.49 1.37 -7.91
CA ARG A 33 -7.03 0.00 -8.05
C ARG A 33 -5.93 -1.08 -7.96
N ARG A 34 -4.76 -0.81 -8.54
CA ARG A 34 -3.61 -1.73 -8.47
C ARG A 34 -3.02 -1.78 -7.05
N LEU A 35 -2.99 -0.65 -6.35
CA LEU A 35 -2.55 -0.55 -4.97
C LEU A 35 -3.52 -1.28 -4.03
N THR A 36 -4.83 -1.14 -4.24
CA THR A 36 -5.86 -1.86 -3.47
C THR A 36 -5.75 -3.37 -3.70
N VAL A 37 -5.57 -3.82 -4.95
CA VAL A 37 -5.39 -5.24 -5.27
C VAL A 37 -4.12 -5.80 -4.62
N ILE A 38 -2.99 -5.08 -4.71
CA ILE A 38 -1.74 -5.51 -4.07
C ILE A 38 -1.91 -5.52 -2.55
N GLY A 39 -2.55 -4.50 -1.99
CA GLY A 39 -2.82 -4.43 -0.56
C GLY A 39 -3.69 -5.57 -0.05
N PHE A 40 -4.81 -5.84 -0.73
CA PHE A 40 -5.64 -6.99 -0.43
C PHE A 40 -4.86 -8.30 -0.54
N SER A 41 -4.03 -8.46 -1.58
CA SER A 41 -3.23 -9.68 -1.73
C SER A 41 -2.25 -9.90 -0.58
N VAL A 42 -1.60 -8.84 -0.08
CA VAL A 42 -0.67 -8.93 1.06
C VAL A 42 -1.42 -9.30 2.33
N VAL A 43 -2.57 -8.67 2.60
CA VAL A 43 -3.41 -8.98 3.77
C VAL A 43 -3.95 -10.41 3.71
N PHE A 44 -4.31 -10.89 2.52
CA PHE A 44 -4.82 -12.25 2.35
C PHE A 44 -3.71 -13.30 2.52
N VAL A 45 -2.55 -13.11 1.91
CA VAL A 45 -1.46 -14.08 1.99
C VAL A 45 -0.79 -14.08 3.37
N VAL A 46 -0.39 -12.90 3.86
CA VAL A 46 0.38 -12.79 5.11
C VAL A 46 -0.54 -12.79 6.32
N GLY A 47 -1.63 -12.02 6.26
CA GLY A 47 -2.62 -11.95 7.33
C GLY A 47 -3.38 -13.26 7.45
N PHE A 48 -4.28 -13.55 6.50
CA PHE A 48 -5.11 -14.77 6.58
C PHE A 48 -4.29 -16.06 6.57
N GLY A 49 -3.19 -16.14 5.80
CA GLY A 49 -2.29 -17.29 5.85
C GLY A 49 -1.64 -17.48 7.22
N GLY A 50 -1.13 -16.41 7.84
CA GLY A 50 -0.57 -16.46 9.20
C GLY A 50 -1.61 -16.84 10.24
N TYR A 51 -2.81 -16.26 10.16
CA TYR A 51 -3.94 -16.61 11.02
C TYR A 51 -4.34 -18.09 10.88
N GLY A 52 -4.42 -18.60 9.65
CA GLY A 52 -4.75 -20.01 9.37
C GLY A 52 -3.72 -20.98 9.96
N ILE A 53 -2.43 -20.68 9.82
CA ILE A 53 -1.36 -21.50 10.40
C ILE A 53 -1.46 -21.52 11.93
N LEU A 54 -1.68 -20.37 12.57
CA LEU A 54 -1.81 -20.27 14.02
C LEU A 54 -3.05 -20.99 14.56
N TYR A 55 -4.16 -20.94 13.81
CA TYR A 55 -5.37 -21.66 14.15
C TYR A 55 -5.17 -23.17 14.09
N LEU A 56 -4.57 -23.66 12.99
CA LEU A 56 -4.32 -25.09 12.80
C LEU A 56 -3.26 -25.65 13.76
N SER A 57 -2.30 -24.82 14.20
CA SER A 57 -1.29 -25.23 15.19
C SER A 57 -1.79 -25.19 16.64
N GLY A 58 -3.03 -24.76 16.88
CA GLY A 58 -3.60 -24.59 18.23
C GLY A 58 -2.96 -23.46 19.03
N GLN A 59 -2.14 -22.61 18.41
CA GLN A 59 -1.45 -21.48 19.04
C GLN A 59 -2.21 -20.16 18.86
N PHE A 60 -3.49 -20.23 18.50
CA PHE A 60 -4.30 -19.04 18.28
C PHE A 60 -4.65 -18.36 19.61
N ASN A 61 -4.05 -17.20 19.85
CA ASN A 61 -4.39 -16.32 20.96
C ASN A 61 -4.21 -14.85 20.54
N ILE A 62 -4.60 -13.91 21.42
CA ILE A 62 -4.51 -12.47 21.14
C ILE A 62 -3.06 -12.02 20.84
N VAL A 63 -2.07 -12.61 21.51
CA VAL A 63 -0.65 -12.24 21.33
C VAL A 63 -0.16 -12.66 19.96
N THR A 64 -0.38 -13.91 19.56
CA THR A 64 0.05 -14.44 18.25
C THR A 64 -0.74 -13.78 17.10
N ALA A 65 -2.02 -13.49 17.31
CA ALA A 65 -2.83 -12.70 16.37
C ALA A 65 -2.27 -11.28 16.18
N THR A 66 -1.86 -10.61 17.26
CA THR A 66 -1.27 -9.27 17.20
C THR A 66 0.07 -9.28 16.46
N ILE A 67 0.90 -10.31 16.69
CA ILE A 67 2.18 -10.48 15.98
C ILE A 67 1.94 -10.59 14.46
N VAL A 68 0.94 -11.36 14.03
CA VAL A 68 0.61 -11.49 12.60
C VAL A 68 0.18 -10.16 11.99
N VAL A 69 -0.59 -9.35 12.72
CA VAL A 69 -0.98 -8.00 12.27
C VAL A 69 0.25 -7.10 12.11
N ILE A 70 1.14 -7.08 13.10
CA ILE A 70 2.38 -6.28 13.04
C ILE A 70 3.25 -6.70 11.85
N ILE A 71 3.44 -8.00 11.63
CA ILE A 71 4.19 -8.53 10.48
C ILE A 71 3.52 -8.11 9.17
N THR A 72 2.19 -8.25 9.07
CA THR A 72 1.44 -7.87 7.87
C THR A 72 1.61 -6.38 7.57
N MET A 73 1.53 -5.51 8.57
CA MET A 73 1.77 -4.06 8.42
C MET A 73 3.23 -3.76 8.03
N GLY A 74 4.18 -4.46 8.65
CA GLY A 74 5.61 -4.33 8.35
C GLY A 74 5.98 -4.72 6.93
N VAL A 75 5.23 -5.63 6.30
CA VAL A 75 5.38 -6.00 4.88
C VAL A 75 4.59 -5.04 3.98
N TYR A 76 3.39 -4.66 4.38
CA TYR A 76 2.49 -3.82 3.58
C TYR A 76 3.05 -2.41 3.35
N PHE A 77 3.49 -1.71 4.39
CA PHE A 77 3.91 -0.31 4.27
C PHE A 77 5.12 -0.11 3.33
N PRO A 78 6.21 -0.90 3.40
CA PRO A 78 7.33 -0.76 2.48
C PRO A 78 6.95 -1.00 1.02
N ILE A 79 6.09 -1.99 0.75
CA ILE A 79 5.61 -2.31 -0.61
C ILE A 79 4.82 -1.13 -1.17
N VAL A 80 3.88 -0.59 -0.39
CA VAL A 80 3.08 0.57 -0.78
C VAL A 80 3.98 1.79 -1.02
N ALA A 81 4.89 2.10 -0.10
CA ALA A 81 5.80 3.23 -0.23
C ALA A 81 6.68 3.12 -1.49
N TYR A 82 7.20 1.92 -1.79
CA TYR A 82 7.99 1.67 -2.99
C TYR A 82 7.17 1.88 -4.28
N LEU A 83 5.97 1.28 -4.35
CA LEU A 83 5.13 1.35 -5.54
C LEU A 83 4.68 2.79 -5.82
N VAL A 84 4.31 3.52 -4.79
CA VAL A 84 3.90 4.93 -4.89
C VAL A 84 5.07 5.76 -5.41
N ARG A 85 6.25 5.65 -4.81
CA ARG A 85 7.45 6.36 -5.28
C ARG A 85 7.77 6.04 -6.75
N LYS A 86 7.67 4.77 -7.14
CA LYS A 86 7.91 4.34 -8.52
C LYS A 86 6.90 4.99 -9.48
N TRP A 87 5.62 4.97 -9.13
CA TRP A 87 4.56 5.51 -9.98
C TRP A 87 4.57 7.03 -10.06
N SER A 88 4.89 7.73 -8.98
CA SER A 88 5.08 9.18 -8.98
C SER A 88 6.24 9.58 -9.91
N LYS A 89 7.38 8.86 -9.86
CA LYS A 89 8.50 9.09 -10.79
C LYS A 89 8.10 8.85 -12.26
N GLU A 90 7.38 7.76 -12.55
CA GLU A 90 6.88 7.48 -13.90
C GLU A 90 5.89 8.55 -14.40
N TRP A 91 5.07 9.12 -13.51
CA TRP A 91 4.16 10.20 -13.85
C TRP A 91 4.91 11.49 -14.18
N ASN A 92 5.87 11.89 -13.34
CA ASN A 92 6.65 13.12 -13.55
C ASN A 92 7.48 13.11 -14.83
N LYS A 93 7.96 11.94 -15.27
CA LYS A 93 8.64 11.80 -16.56
C LYS A 93 7.79 12.25 -17.75
N LYS A 94 6.45 12.25 -17.65
CA LYS A 94 5.55 12.72 -18.72
C LYS A 94 5.54 14.24 -18.89
N PHE A 95 6.08 14.99 -17.92
CA PHE A 95 6.11 16.45 -17.92
C PHE A 95 7.52 17.02 -18.08
N GLN A 96 8.57 16.19 -18.13
CA GLN A 96 9.94 16.59 -18.44
C GLN A 96 10.21 16.62 -19.97
N LYS A 97 9.16 16.78 -20.78
CA LYS A 97 9.27 16.85 -22.24
C LYS A 97 9.13 18.29 -22.71
#